data_AF-A0A7S3GZD7-F1
#
_entry.id   AF-A0A7S3GZD7-F1
#
_cell.length_a   1.000
_cell.length_b   1.000
_cell.length_c   1.000
_cell.angle_alpha   90.00
_cell.angle_beta   90.00
_cell.angle_gamma   90.00
#
_symmetry.space_group_name_H-M   'P 1'
#
loop_
_entity.id
_entity.type
_entity.pdbx_description
1 polymer ?
#
loop_
_entity_poly.entity_id
_entity_poly.type
_entity_poly.pdbx_seq_one_letter_code
_entity_poly.pdbx_strand_id
1 'polypeptide(L)'
;EEFEINDYPEIARKRISHREPLAAIEELSGGAKLWIKGQYHADARKMPEGARKLFVEITGPTQITVQKAKNEVRKMMEALAIRTLNIPGVSRDVIGRAGRYDPATGK
;
A
#
# COMPACT_ATOMS: atom_id res chain seq x y z
N GLU A 1 -4.52 -13.89 -6.12
CA GLU A 1 -3.61 -13.06 -6.95
C GLU A 1 -2.98 -12.00 -6.05
N GLU A 2 -1.79 -11.52 -6.36
CA GLU A 2 -1.08 -10.50 -5.59
C GLU A 2 -0.72 -9.32 -6.50
N PHE A 3 -0.79 -8.10 -5.97
CA PHE A 3 -0.40 -6.88 -6.67
C PHE A 3 0.59 -6.08 -5.83
N GLU A 4 1.83 -5.96 -6.29
CA GLU A 4 2.87 -5.22 -5.58
C GLU A 4 2.60 -3.72 -5.65
N ILE A 5 2.52 -3.07 -4.48
CA ILE A 5 2.27 -1.63 -4.38
C ILE A 5 3.47 -0.85 -3.81
N ASN A 6 4.59 -1.53 -3.58
CA ASN A 6 5.79 -0.93 -2.98
C ASN A 6 6.40 0.19 -3.85
N ASP A 7 6.26 0.10 -5.17
CA ASP A 7 6.80 1.06 -6.13
C ASP A 7 5.96 2.36 -6.23
N TYR A 8 4.75 2.36 -5.64
CA TYR A 8 3.85 3.51 -5.70
C TYR A 8 4.22 4.61 -4.68
N PRO A 9 3.86 5.88 -4.97
CA PRO A 9 4.12 6.99 -4.07
C PRO A 9 3.41 6.81 -2.73
N GLU A 10 3.97 7.45 -1.70
CA GLU A 10 3.53 7.31 -0.32
C GLU A 10 2.06 7.65 -0.10
N ILE A 11 1.56 8.71 -0.74
CA ILE A 11 0.15 9.10 -0.58
C ILE A 11 -0.77 8.04 -1.19
N ALA A 12 -0.40 7.42 -2.31
CA ALA A 12 -1.16 6.31 -2.87
C ALA A 12 -1.17 5.10 -1.92
N ARG A 13 -0.01 4.75 -1.35
CA ARG A 13 0.13 3.68 -0.34
C ARG A 13 -0.69 3.94 0.93
N LYS A 14 -0.64 5.16 1.45
CA LYS A 14 -1.45 5.58 2.59
C LYS A 14 -2.92 5.44 2.25
N ARG A 15 -3.34 5.99 1.09
CA ARG A 15 -4.75 6.01 0.70
C ARG A 15 -5.31 4.61 0.50
N ILE A 16 -4.62 3.72 -0.23
CA ILE A 16 -5.07 2.33 -0.44
C ILE A 16 -5.15 1.52 0.86
N SER A 17 -4.38 1.88 1.88
CA SER A 17 -4.45 1.25 3.21
C SER A 17 -5.71 1.61 4.01
N HIS A 18 -6.55 2.54 3.53
CA HIS A 18 -7.83 2.83 4.17
C HIS A 18 -8.92 1.83 3.72
N ARG A 19 -9.93 1.67 4.58
CA ARG A 19 -11.09 0.81 4.30
C ARG A 19 -11.94 1.30 3.12
N GLU A 20 -12.03 2.61 2.93
CA GLU A 20 -12.86 3.25 1.90
C GLU A 20 -12.47 2.79 0.46
N PRO A 21 -11.21 2.91 0.01
CA PRO A 21 -10.80 2.41 -1.29
C PRO A 21 -10.86 0.89 -1.43
N LEU A 22 -10.53 0.15 -0.37
CA LEU A 22 -10.66 -1.32 -0.38
C LEU A 22 -12.11 -1.72 -0.62
N ALA A 23 -13.06 -1.20 0.18
CA ALA A 23 -14.48 -1.48 0.04
C ALA A 23 -15.01 -1.12 -1.35
N ALA A 24 -14.63 0.04 -1.89
CA ALA A 24 -15.03 0.45 -3.23
C ALA A 24 -14.58 -0.56 -4.31
N ILE A 25 -13.34 -1.07 -4.22
CA ILE A 25 -12.87 -2.10 -5.14
C ILE A 25 -13.61 -3.43 -4.89
N GLU A 26 -13.87 -3.83 -3.64
CA GLU A 26 -14.64 -5.05 -3.33
C GLU A 26 -16.03 -5.01 -3.99
N GLU A 27 -16.71 -3.86 -3.92
CA GLU A 27 -18.01 -3.61 -4.55
C GLU A 27 -17.93 -3.64 -6.08
N LEU A 28 -16.97 -2.91 -6.68
CA LEU A 28 -16.77 -2.87 -8.14
C LEU A 28 -16.42 -4.24 -8.73
N SER A 29 -15.71 -5.06 -7.96
CA SER A 29 -15.25 -6.39 -8.38
C SER A 29 -16.31 -7.47 -8.21
N GLY A 30 -17.43 -7.16 -7.56
CA GLY A 30 -18.54 -8.09 -7.35
C GLY A 30 -18.24 -9.17 -6.31
N GLY A 31 -17.55 -8.83 -5.21
CA GLY A 31 -17.30 -9.75 -4.10
C GLY A 31 -15.89 -10.36 -4.05
N ALA A 32 -14.91 -9.71 -4.68
CA ALA A 32 -13.51 -9.98 -4.39
C ALA A 32 -13.13 -9.31 -3.06
N LYS A 33 -12.29 -9.98 -2.25
CA LYS A 33 -11.72 -9.46 -1.01
C LYS A 33 -10.29 -8.99 -1.24
N LEU A 34 -9.96 -7.84 -0.68
CA LEU A 34 -8.63 -7.24 -0.79
C LEU A 34 -8.00 -7.09 0.60
N TRP A 35 -6.73 -7.47 0.70
CA TRP A 35 -5.97 -7.37 1.95
C TRP A 35 -4.61 -6.79 1.66
N ILE A 36 -4.22 -5.75 2.40
CA ILE A 36 -2.86 -5.24 2.31
C ILE A 36 -1.98 -6.04 3.24
N LYS A 37 -0.91 -6.61 2.69
CA LYS A 37 0.09 -7.40 3.40
C LYS A 37 1.49 -6.92 3.08
N GLY A 38 2.43 -7.32 3.94
CA GLY A 38 3.82 -6.91 3.82
C GLY A 38 4.08 -5.52 4.42
N GLN A 39 5.31 -5.05 4.23
CA GLN A 39 5.77 -3.77 4.76
C GLN A 39 6.41 -2.95 3.64
N TYR A 40 6.28 -1.63 3.73
CA TYR A 40 6.99 -0.74 2.81
C TYR A 40 8.49 -0.82 3.05
N HIS A 41 9.23 -1.11 1.99
CA HIS A 41 10.68 -1.06 1.99
C HIS A 41 11.14 -0.15 0.86
N ALA A 42 11.69 1.00 1.24
CA ALA A 42 12.30 1.95 0.30
C ALA A 42 13.52 1.35 -0.42
N ASP A 43 14.22 0.41 0.24
CA ASP A 43 15.41 -0.22 -0.28
C ASP A 43 15.24 -1.74 -0.20
N ALA A 44 15.07 -2.39 -1.36
CA ALA A 44 14.91 -3.83 -1.44
C ALA A 44 16.13 -4.60 -0.89
N ARG A 45 17.30 -3.96 -0.81
CA ARG A 45 18.54 -4.56 -0.29
C ARG A 45 18.62 -4.59 1.23
N LYS A 46 17.84 -3.75 1.92
CA LYS A 46 17.75 -3.74 3.40
C LYS A 46 16.61 -4.58 3.95
N MET A 47 15.97 -5.35 3.09
CA MET A 47 14.87 -6.20 3.47
C MET A 47 15.40 -7.40 4.25
N PRO A 48 14.95 -7.63 5.50
CA PRO A 48 15.39 -8.79 6.26
C PRO A 48 14.98 -10.09 5.55
N GLU A 49 15.81 -11.12 5.66
CA GLU A 49 15.57 -12.42 5.02
C GLU A 49 14.21 -12.97 5.45
N GLY A 50 13.28 -13.10 4.50
CA GLY A 50 11.92 -13.56 4.74
C GLY A 50 10.84 -12.47 4.84
N ALA A 51 11.19 -11.17 4.84
CA ALA A 51 10.18 -10.12 4.72
C ALA A 51 9.62 -10.07 3.28
N ARG A 52 8.34 -9.68 3.15
CA ARG A 52 7.64 -9.47 1.87
C ARG A 52 7.32 -7.99 1.65
N LYS A 53 7.58 -7.50 0.43
CA LYS A 53 7.38 -6.09 0.04
C LYS A 53 5.89 -5.77 0.11
N LEU A 54 5.52 -4.52 0.32
CA LEU A 54 4.11 -4.14 0.42
C LEU A 54 3.32 -4.58 -0.83
N PHE A 55 2.31 -5.41 -0.63
CA PHE A 55 1.48 -5.99 -1.67
C PHE A 55 0.01 -6.04 -1.26
N VAL A 56 -0.87 -6.00 -2.25
CA VAL A 56 -2.31 -6.21 -2.09
C VAL A 56 -2.61 -7.65 -2.50
N GLU A 57 -3.09 -8.44 -1.55
CA GLU A 57 -3.61 -9.78 -1.77
C GLU A 57 -5.07 -9.68 -2.19
N ILE A 58 -5.40 -10.33 -3.30
CA ILE A 58 -6.72 -10.33 -3.92
C ILE A 58 -7.24 -11.76 -3.92
N THR A 59 -8.35 -11.97 -3.21
CA THR A 59 -9.01 -13.27 -3.07
C THR A 59 -10.48 -13.14 -3.46
N GLY A 60 -10.91 -13.87 -4.48
CA GLY A 60 -12.29 -13.81 -4.95
C GLY A 60 -12.84 -15.20 -5.28
N PRO A 61 -14.16 -15.33 -5.45
CA PRO A 61 -14.81 -16.61 -5.72
C PRO A 61 -14.45 -17.20 -7.08
N THR A 62 -14.10 -16.36 -8.07
CA THR A 62 -13.72 -16.79 -9.42
C THR A 62 -12.49 -16.05 -9.93
N GLN A 63 -11.73 -16.64 -10.85
CA GLN A 63 -10.59 -15.95 -11.48
C GLN A 63 -11.00 -14.66 -12.19
N ILE A 64 -12.20 -14.61 -12.78
CA ILE A 64 -12.73 -13.39 -13.43
C ILE A 64 -12.88 -12.25 -12.42
N THR A 65 -13.45 -12.53 -11.24
CA THR A 65 -13.58 -11.52 -10.16
C THR A 65 -12.22 -11.03 -9.66
N VAL A 66 -11.26 -11.95 -9.50
CA VAL A 66 -9.89 -11.62 -9.08
C VAL A 66 -9.18 -10.76 -10.13
N GLN A 67 -9.35 -11.08 -11.42
CA GLN A 67 -8.75 -10.33 -12.52
C GLN A 67 -9.35 -8.92 -12.65
N LYS A 68 -10.67 -8.80 -12.49
CA LYS A 68 -11.35 -7.49 -12.41
C LYS A 68 -10.84 -6.67 -11.24
N ALA A 69 -10.79 -7.25 -10.04
CA ALA A 69 -10.27 -6.60 -8.85
C ALA A 69 -8.83 -6.11 -9.04
N LYS A 70 -7.95 -6.92 -9.64
CA LYS A 70 -6.57 -6.52 -9.95
C LYS A 70 -6.51 -5.29 -10.86
N ASN A 71 -7.35 -5.24 -11.89
CA ASN A 71 -7.42 -4.08 -12.79
C ASN A 71 -7.94 -2.84 -12.06
N GLU A 72 -8.94 -2.99 -11.19
CA GLU A 72 -9.48 -1.87 -10.40
C GLU A 72 -8.47 -1.37 -9.35
N VAL A 73 -7.73 -2.27 -8.68
CA VAL A 73 -6.59 -1.89 -7.81
C VAL A 73 -5.59 -1.06 -8.59
N ARG A 74 -5.18 -1.52 -9.77
CA ARG A 74 -4.21 -0.81 -10.60
C ARG A 74 -4.71 0.59 -10.95
N LYS A 75 -5.92 0.71 -11.50
CA LYS A 75 -6.52 2.00 -11.86
C LYS A 75 -6.63 2.94 -10.66
N MET A 76 -7.04 2.42 -9.50
CA MET A 76 -7.15 3.22 -8.30
C MET A 76 -5.78 3.70 -7.83
N MET A 77 -4.76 2.84 -7.82
CA MET A 77 -3.39 3.21 -7.49
C MET A 77 -2.83 4.25 -8.46
N GLU A 78 -3.08 4.11 -9.76
CA GLU A 78 -2.71 5.11 -10.79
C GLU A 78 -3.43 6.44 -10.58
N ALA A 79 -4.74 6.42 -10.34
CA ALA A 79 -5.53 7.63 -10.08
C ALA A 79 -5.05 8.37 -8.82
N LEU A 80 -4.72 7.62 -7.76
CA LEU A 80 -4.13 8.16 -6.54
C LEU A 80 -2.74 8.75 -6.81
N ALA A 81 -1.90 8.06 -7.58
CA ALA A 81 -0.57 8.56 -7.95
C ALA A 81 -0.66 9.86 -8.78
N ILE A 82 -1.54 9.93 -9.78
CA ILE A 82 -1.75 11.13 -10.60
C ILE A 82 -2.23 12.30 -9.73
N ARG A 83 -3.18 12.06 -8.83
CA ARG A 83 -3.70 13.09 -7.92
C ARG A 83 -2.60 13.64 -7.02
N THR A 84 -1.55 12.87 -6.75
CA THR A 84 -0.42 13.28 -5.91
C THR A 84 0.65 14.05 -6.67
N LEU A 85 0.86 13.72 -7.94
CA LEU A 85 1.77 14.45 -8.83
C LEU A 85 1.29 15.89 -9.11
N ASN A 86 -0.01 16.14 -8.98
CA ASN A 86 -0.61 17.47 -9.17
C ASN A 86 -0.70 18.33 -7.90
N ILE A 87 -0.12 17.91 -6.77
CA ILE A 87 -0.12 18.72 -5.54
C ILE A 87 1.25 19.38 -5.38
N PRO A 88 1.40 20.69 -5.66
CA PRO A 88 2.58 21.43 -5.24
C PRO A 88 2.57 21.52 -3.71
N GLY A 89 3.30 20.64 -3.02
CA GLY A 89 3.59 20.84 -1.59
C GLY A 89 3.62 19.63 -0.66
N VAL A 90 3.34 18.40 -1.10
CA VAL A 90 3.41 17.25 -0.17
C VAL A 90 4.82 16.69 -0.10
N SER A 91 5.68 17.41 0.62
CA SER A 91 6.95 16.90 1.11
C SER A 91 6.75 16.15 2.43
N ARG A 92 7.38 14.98 2.52
CA ARG A 92 7.85 14.27 3.73
C ARG A 92 6.79 13.70 4.68
N ASP A 93 6.53 12.40 4.59
CA ASP A 93 6.55 11.60 5.83
C ASP A 93 7.97 11.41 6.30
N VAL A 94 8.34 12.32 7.18
CA VAL A 94 9.06 11.97 8.40
C VAL A 94 8.05 11.31 9.33
N ILE A 95 7.82 9.99 9.23
CA ILE A 95 7.18 9.25 10.32
C ILE A 95 7.80 7.84 10.44
N GLY A 96 8.59 7.63 11.50
CA GLY A 96 8.64 6.32 12.16
C GLY A 96 9.94 5.51 12.10
N ARG A 97 11.04 6.01 12.67
CA ARG A 97 11.92 5.13 13.47
C ARG A 97 11.71 5.47 14.94
N ALA A 98 10.76 4.78 15.55
CA ALA A 98 10.66 4.68 17.01
C ALA A 98 11.91 3.97 17.52
N GLY A 99 12.77 4.71 18.22
CA GLY A 99 14.06 4.26 18.71
C GLY A 99 14.41 4.91 20.04
N ARG A 100 13.59 4.63 21.05
CA ARG A 100 13.93 4.51 22.48
C ARG A 100 14.47 5.76 23.20
N TYR A 101 13.63 6.26 24.11
CA TYR A 101 14.03 7.12 25.22
C TYR A 101 14.62 6.29 26.38
N ASP A 102 15.54 6.92 27.12
CA ASP A 102 16.22 6.57 28.40
C ASP A 102 17.24 5.41 28.38
N PRO A 103 18.27 5.35 29.28
CA PRO A 103 18.42 6.08 30.55
C PRO A 103 19.85 6.59 30.88
N ALA A 104 19.99 7.48 31.87
CA ALA A 104 21.23 7.71 32.64
C ALA A 104 22.47 8.38 31.98
N THR A 105 22.46 8.88 30.73
CA THR A 105 23.61 9.64 30.18
C THR A 105 23.17 10.97 29.59
N GLY A 106 23.51 12.05 30.30
CA GLY A 106 22.95 13.38 30.12
C GLY A 106 23.49 14.18 28.94
N LYS A 107 22.58 14.85 28.25
CA LYS A 107 22.41 16.31 28.30
C LYS A 107 21.08 16.70 27.65
#